data_AF-A0A938QRA2-F1
#
_entry.id   AF-A0A938QRA2-F1
#
_cell.length_a   1.000
_cell.length_b   1.000
_cell.length_c   1.000
_cell.angle_alpha   90.00
_cell.angle_beta   90.00
_cell.angle_gamma   90.00
#
_symmetry.space_group_name_H-M   'P 1'
#
loop_
_entity.id
_entity.type
_entity.pdbx_description
1 polymer ?
#
loop_
_entity_poly.entity_id
_entity_poly.type
_entity_poly.pdbx_seq_one_letter_code
_entity_poly.pdbx_strand_id
1 'polypeptide(L)'
;MSRRRAPLPTRSRRALRPRAGRPLRIGYVSPDFRQHAVCSFFEPLLRNHDPEFVSPILYSNAARHDQASGRLRAASVGWREIVDLNDEQAADLIEQDGIDILVDLAGYTVGNRMGAFHLRPAPLQVNYLATTGLAQMDYRFTGEDCDPLGETDAVYSERLVRLPGGFYAWNPPADAPPVARPPALANGFITFGSFNTLSKITEDVVDLWSRLLREVPGSRLVLQAGSLGNDWMRARTLARFIVRGIDPARLDLLGGMSLFEHLDVCGRIDVALDPFPWGGHTTTCTALFMGAPVVTLRGRRMASRMSASVLHRMGLDAWIAETPAQYLDIARRLALDVDLRAELRSMQRAALLASDLTDGHRLARVVEAAYQALWDHHAGM
;
A
#
# COMPACT_ATOMS: atom_id res chain seq x y z
N MET A 1 -28.29 -2.96 24.18
CA MET A 1 -27.84 -1.86 25.06
C MET A 1 -26.40 -1.51 24.70
N SER A 2 -26.19 -0.43 23.95
CA SER A 2 -24.84 0.06 23.60
C SER A 2 -24.20 0.65 24.85
N ARG A 3 -23.24 -0.05 25.45
CA ARG A 3 -22.37 0.55 26.47
C ARG A 3 -21.56 1.61 25.75
N ARG A 4 -21.94 2.88 25.89
CA ARG A 4 -21.05 4.00 25.56
C ARG A 4 -19.79 3.80 26.41
N ARG A 5 -18.68 3.38 25.78
CA ARG A 5 -17.37 3.39 26.42
C ARG A 5 -17.12 4.82 26.88
N ALA A 6 -16.68 5.00 28.13
CA ALA A 6 -16.22 6.29 28.61
C ALA A 6 -15.12 6.82 27.66
N PRO A 7 -15.03 8.13 27.42
CA PRO A 7 -13.95 8.68 26.61
C PRO A 7 -12.60 8.28 27.19
N LEU A 8 -11.67 7.81 26.36
CA LEU A 8 -10.30 7.54 26.80
C LEU A 8 -9.69 8.84 27.35
N PRO A 9 -9.05 8.81 28.53
CA PRO A 9 -8.43 10.00 29.10
C PRO A 9 -7.39 10.55 28.12
N THR A 10 -7.37 11.85 27.89
CA THR A 10 -6.34 12.49 27.07
C THR A 10 -5.10 12.74 27.93
N ARG A 11 -3.94 12.20 27.52
CA ARG A 11 -2.66 12.53 28.17
C ARG A 11 -2.08 13.78 27.50
N SER A 12 -1.39 14.61 28.28
CA SER A 12 -0.64 15.74 27.75
C SER A 12 0.55 15.26 26.92
N ARG A 13 1.01 16.08 25.98
CA ARG A 13 2.24 15.80 25.22
C ARG A 13 3.41 15.59 26.19
N ARG A 14 4.20 14.53 25.95
CA ARG A 14 5.41 14.26 26.73
C ARG A 14 6.51 15.24 26.33
N ALA A 15 7.38 15.57 27.28
CA ALA A 15 8.58 16.35 27.02
C ALA A 15 9.56 15.53 26.19
N LEU A 16 10.27 16.20 25.28
CA LEU A 16 11.38 15.57 24.56
C LEU A 16 12.50 15.26 25.56
N ARG A 17 13.15 14.10 25.39
CA ARG A 17 14.31 13.69 26.20
C ARG A 17 15.58 14.02 25.42
N PRO A 18 16.57 14.76 25.96
CA PRO A 18 17.81 15.04 25.24
C PRO A 18 18.43 13.76 24.66
N ARG A 19 18.89 13.81 23.40
CA ARG A 19 19.50 12.63 22.75
C ARG A 19 20.81 12.21 23.44
N ALA A 20 21.56 13.15 24.00
CA ALA A 20 22.86 12.87 24.65
C ALA A 20 23.78 11.95 23.80
N GLY A 21 23.80 12.16 22.47
CA GLY A 21 24.61 11.38 21.53
C GLY A 21 24.05 10.00 21.13
N ARG A 22 22.88 9.59 21.65
CA ARG A 22 22.25 8.30 21.31
C ARG A 22 21.41 8.37 20.00
N PRO A 23 21.21 7.24 19.32
CA PRO A 23 20.24 7.12 18.21
C PRO A 23 18.80 7.43 18.66
N LEU A 24 17.97 7.93 17.75
CA LEU A 24 16.53 8.11 18.01
C LEU A 24 15.85 6.75 18.20
N ARG A 25 15.09 6.60 19.28
CA ARG A 25 14.25 5.42 19.52
C ARG A 25 12.96 5.59 18.74
N ILE A 26 12.86 4.88 17.62
CA ILE A 26 11.69 4.92 16.75
C ILE A 26 10.82 3.70 17.04
N GLY A 27 9.60 3.93 17.51
CA GLY A 27 8.62 2.87 17.75
C GLY A 27 7.75 2.67 16.52
N TYR A 28 7.71 1.48 15.93
CA TYR A 28 6.81 1.16 14.82
C TYR A 28 5.67 0.26 15.30
N VAL A 29 4.42 0.67 15.08
CA VAL A 29 3.23 -0.06 15.53
C VAL A 29 2.47 -0.61 14.34
N SER A 30 2.21 -1.93 14.32
CA SER A 30 1.43 -2.55 13.24
C SER A 30 0.78 -3.87 13.66
N PRO A 31 -0.47 -4.17 13.23
CA PRO A 31 -1.04 -5.51 13.29
C PRO A 31 -0.51 -6.44 12.20
N ASP A 32 0.30 -5.91 11.29
CA ASP A 32 0.64 -6.57 10.04
C ASP A 32 2.12 -6.95 9.93
N PHE A 33 2.85 -7.03 11.05
CA PHE A 33 4.22 -7.55 11.09
C PHE A 33 4.30 -9.08 10.87
N ARG A 34 3.86 -9.50 9.67
CA ARG A 34 3.73 -10.86 9.15
C ARG A 34 3.77 -10.79 7.61
N GLN A 35 3.53 -11.88 6.90
CA GLN A 35 3.37 -11.87 5.45
C GLN A 35 2.14 -11.05 5.06
N HIS A 36 2.37 -9.77 4.77
CA HIS A 36 1.35 -8.77 4.48
C HIS A 36 1.93 -7.64 3.62
N ALA A 37 1.05 -6.91 2.93
CA ALA A 37 1.42 -5.78 2.09
C ALA A 37 2.25 -4.72 2.83
N VAL A 38 1.91 -4.40 4.09
CA VAL A 38 2.66 -3.45 4.93
C VAL A 38 4.13 -3.86 5.04
N CYS A 39 4.40 -5.13 5.36
CA CYS A 39 5.77 -5.64 5.47
C CYS A 39 6.54 -5.55 4.16
N SER A 40 5.90 -5.78 3.02
CA SER A 40 6.55 -5.60 1.72
C SER A 40 7.07 -4.18 1.50
N PHE A 41 6.51 -3.16 2.15
CA PHE A 41 7.01 -1.77 2.04
C PHE A 41 7.83 -1.31 3.24
N PHE A 42 7.60 -1.89 4.41
CA PHE A 42 8.29 -1.53 5.64
C PHE A 42 9.64 -2.23 5.81
N GLU A 43 9.77 -3.48 5.37
CA GLU A 43 11.01 -4.26 5.52
C GLU A 43 12.23 -3.59 4.85
N PRO A 44 12.13 -2.97 3.66
CA PRO A 44 13.23 -2.19 3.09
C PRO A 44 13.63 -0.98 3.93
N LEU A 45 12.68 -0.27 4.54
CA LEU A 45 12.99 0.84 5.45
C LEU A 45 13.72 0.33 6.69
N LEU A 46 13.14 -0.67 7.36
CA LEU A 46 13.65 -1.18 8.63
C LEU A 46 15.09 -1.69 8.52
N ARG A 47 15.40 -2.43 7.45
CA ARG A 47 16.73 -3.05 7.25
C ARG A 47 17.83 -2.06 6.92
N ASN A 48 17.47 -0.91 6.37
CA ASN A 48 18.43 0.06 5.86
C ASN A 48 18.57 1.28 6.77
N HIS A 49 17.91 1.28 7.93
CA HIS A 49 18.15 2.28 8.94
C HIS A 49 19.61 2.28 9.37
N ASP A 50 20.20 3.47 9.46
CA ASP A 50 21.52 3.64 10.03
C ASP A 50 21.44 3.46 11.56
N PRO A 51 22.10 2.44 12.14
CA PRO A 51 22.03 2.16 13.56
C PRO A 51 22.63 3.27 14.44
N GLU A 52 23.46 4.16 13.90
CA GLU A 52 23.98 5.33 14.62
C GLU A 52 22.91 6.44 14.74
N PHE A 53 21.92 6.45 13.85
CA PHE A 53 20.85 7.45 13.82
C PHE A 53 19.53 6.94 14.39
N VAL A 54 19.16 5.68 14.11
CA VAL A 54 17.86 5.10 14.46
C VAL A 54 18.02 3.76 15.20
N SER A 55 17.33 3.65 16.33
CA SER A 55 17.13 2.39 17.08
C SER A 55 15.65 1.97 16.96
N PRO A 56 15.30 1.09 16.00
CA PRO A 56 13.91 0.72 15.76
C PRO A 56 13.41 -0.32 16.78
N ILE A 57 12.25 -0.05 17.37
CA ILE A 57 11.53 -0.96 18.28
C ILE A 57 10.15 -1.23 17.68
N LEU A 58 9.81 -2.50 17.50
CA LEU A 58 8.57 -2.94 16.85
C LEU A 58 7.54 -3.36 17.90
N TYR A 59 6.35 -2.76 17.82
CA TYR A 59 5.17 -3.10 18.61
C TYR A 59 4.20 -3.88 17.73
N SER A 60 4.28 -5.21 17.81
CA SER A 60 3.48 -6.14 17.02
C SER A 60 2.11 -6.33 17.64
N ASN A 61 1.07 -5.95 16.89
CA ASN A 61 -0.32 -6.29 17.18
C ASN A 61 -0.80 -7.48 16.33
N ALA A 62 0.12 -8.25 15.74
CA ALA A 62 -0.19 -9.37 14.88
C ALA A 62 -0.57 -10.61 15.71
N ALA A 63 -1.69 -11.25 15.36
CA ALA A 63 -2.14 -12.48 16.03
C ALA A 63 -1.32 -13.73 15.68
N ARG A 64 -0.47 -13.65 14.65
CA ARG A 64 0.35 -14.77 14.16
C ARG A 64 1.68 -14.25 13.67
N HIS A 65 2.72 -15.07 13.82
CA HIS A 65 4.04 -14.82 13.28
C HIS A 65 4.38 -15.83 12.19
N ASP A 66 5.17 -15.37 11.23
CA ASP A 66 5.68 -16.17 10.13
C ASP A 66 7.12 -15.76 9.80
N GLN A 67 7.62 -16.22 8.65
CA GLN A 67 8.98 -15.93 8.21
C GLN A 67 9.25 -14.42 8.07
N ALA A 68 8.24 -13.62 7.70
CA ALA A 68 8.40 -12.16 7.61
C ALA A 68 8.55 -11.55 9.02
N SER A 69 7.77 -11.99 10.00
CA SER A 69 7.92 -11.57 11.40
C SER A 69 9.34 -11.86 11.92
N GLY A 70 9.89 -13.04 11.60
CA GLY A 70 11.26 -13.39 11.98
C GLY A 70 12.31 -12.44 11.39
N ARG A 71 12.17 -12.09 10.10
CA ARG A 71 13.08 -11.15 9.43
C ARG A 71 12.98 -9.72 9.99
N LEU A 72 11.78 -9.26 10.31
CA LEU A 72 11.58 -7.95 10.94
C LEU A 72 12.15 -7.91 12.36
N ARG A 73 11.91 -8.95 13.17
CA ARG A 73 12.46 -9.06 14.52
C ARG A 73 13.99 -9.02 14.50
N ALA A 74 14.62 -9.75 13.58
CA ALA A 74 16.08 -9.75 13.41
C ALA A 74 16.67 -8.40 12.98
N ALA A 75 15.89 -7.56 12.29
CA ALA A 75 16.29 -6.23 11.85
C ALA A 75 15.93 -5.12 12.86
N SER A 76 15.38 -5.48 14.03
CA SER A 76 14.96 -4.52 15.07
C SER A 76 15.84 -4.59 16.31
N VAL A 77 15.99 -3.47 17.01
CA VAL A 77 16.68 -3.43 18.33
C VAL A 77 15.78 -4.00 19.42
N GLY A 78 14.45 -3.91 19.25
CA GLY A 78 13.48 -4.44 20.19
C GLY A 78 12.20 -4.90 19.50
N TRP A 79 11.59 -5.93 20.07
CA TRP A 79 10.29 -6.42 19.68
C TRP A 79 9.39 -6.55 20.90
N ARG A 80 8.15 -6.06 20.80
CA ARG A 80 7.12 -6.10 21.83
C ARG A 80 5.85 -6.70 21.25
N GLU A 81 5.34 -7.75 21.88
CA GLU A 81 3.99 -8.22 21.59
C GLU A 81 2.99 -7.34 22.33
N ILE A 82 2.05 -6.76 21.61
CA ILE A 82 0.99 -5.93 22.18
C ILE A 82 -0.42 -6.47 21.88
N VAL A 83 -0.53 -7.60 21.17
CA VAL A 83 -1.82 -8.20 20.76
C VAL A 83 -2.77 -8.47 21.92
N ASP A 84 -2.24 -8.92 23.06
CA ASP A 84 -3.01 -9.24 24.26
C ASP A 84 -3.18 -8.06 25.23
N LEU A 85 -2.59 -6.90 24.91
CA LEU A 85 -2.69 -5.69 25.73
C LEU A 85 -3.90 -4.84 25.29
N ASN A 86 -4.53 -4.16 26.24
CA ASN A 86 -5.42 -3.05 25.88
C ASN A 86 -4.61 -1.80 25.48
N ASP A 87 -5.29 -0.76 25.02
CA ASP A 87 -4.62 0.44 24.51
C ASP A 87 -3.85 1.20 25.59
N GLU A 88 -4.36 1.23 26.83
CA GLU A 88 -3.65 1.83 27.97
C GLU A 88 -2.36 1.08 28.31
N GLN A 89 -2.41 -0.25 28.37
CA GLN A 89 -1.26 -1.11 28.65
C GLN A 89 -0.22 -1.01 27.53
N ALA A 90 -0.64 -0.99 26.27
CA ALA A 90 0.26 -0.79 25.14
C ALA A 90 0.92 0.60 25.19
N ALA A 91 0.15 1.65 25.50
CA ALA A 91 0.68 3.00 25.67
C ALA A 91 1.69 3.09 26.83
N ASP A 92 1.41 2.46 27.97
CA ASP A 92 2.31 2.43 29.13
C ASP A 92 3.63 1.72 28.80
N LEU A 93 3.58 0.60 28.05
CA LEU A 93 4.77 -0.10 27.59
C LEU A 93 5.62 0.76 26.64
N ILE A 94 5.00 1.42 25.66
CA ILE A 94 5.67 2.33 24.73
C ILE A 94 6.35 3.48 25.49
N GLU A 95 5.67 4.03 26.50
CA GLU A 95 6.19 5.11 27.32
C GLU A 95 7.41 4.66 28.17
N GLN A 96 7.33 3.45 28.75
CA GLN A 96 8.42 2.84 29.52
C GLN A 96 9.67 2.59 28.67
N ASP A 97 9.48 2.15 27.42
CA ASP A 97 10.58 1.97 26.46
C ASP A 97 11.22 3.32 26.05
N GLY A 98 10.57 4.45 26.34
CA GLY A 98 11.09 5.80 26.11
C GLY A 98 11.23 6.12 24.62
N ILE A 99 10.20 5.79 23.84
CA ILE A 99 10.13 6.08 22.40
C ILE A 99 10.15 7.60 22.15
N ASP A 100 11.01 8.02 21.22
CA ASP A 100 11.15 9.42 20.81
C ASP A 100 10.10 9.78 19.75
N ILE A 101 9.93 8.92 18.75
CA ILE A 101 8.94 9.07 17.69
C ILE A 101 8.20 7.75 17.53
N LEU A 102 6.87 7.78 17.70
CA LEU A 102 6.01 6.63 17.47
C LEU A 102 5.37 6.72 16.09
N VAL A 103 5.47 5.64 15.33
CA VAL A 103 5.05 5.57 13.93
C VAL A 103 3.92 4.56 13.78
N ASP A 104 2.78 5.03 13.30
CA ASP A 104 1.65 4.20 12.91
C ASP A 104 1.81 3.70 11.47
N LEU A 105 1.68 2.38 11.30
CA LEU A 105 1.71 1.70 10.01
C LEU A 105 0.36 1.05 9.66
N ALA A 106 -0.71 1.34 10.41
CA ALA A 106 -2.02 0.68 10.29
C ALA A 106 -3.19 1.65 9.99
N GLY A 107 -3.15 2.88 10.50
CA GLY A 107 -4.25 3.82 10.35
C GLY A 107 -5.55 3.22 10.90
N TYR A 108 -6.65 3.26 10.14
CA TYR A 108 -7.93 2.66 10.53
C TYR A 108 -8.16 1.24 9.98
N THR A 109 -7.11 0.52 9.60
CA THR A 109 -7.26 -0.90 9.21
C THR A 109 -7.58 -1.79 10.42
N VAL A 110 -7.96 -3.04 10.15
CA VAL A 110 -8.29 -4.03 11.20
C VAL A 110 -7.07 -4.26 12.10
N GLY A 111 -7.28 -4.21 13.41
CA GLY A 111 -6.21 -4.41 14.39
C GLY A 111 -5.33 -3.18 14.62
N ASN A 112 -5.74 -1.99 14.20
CA ASN A 112 -5.03 -0.77 14.54
C ASN A 112 -5.00 -0.50 16.06
N ARG A 113 -4.14 0.43 16.47
CA ARG A 113 -3.96 0.87 17.86
C ARG A 113 -4.19 2.37 18.03
N MET A 114 -5.15 2.94 17.29
CA MET A 114 -5.46 4.37 17.37
C MET A 114 -5.80 4.83 18.80
N GLY A 115 -6.39 3.96 19.63
CA GLY A 115 -6.61 4.25 21.05
C GLY A 115 -5.30 4.46 21.83
N ALA A 116 -4.24 3.69 21.54
CA ALA A 116 -2.93 3.90 22.16
C ALA A 116 -2.29 5.22 21.67
N PHE A 117 -2.39 5.55 20.37
CA PHE A 117 -1.92 6.83 19.84
C PHE A 117 -2.67 8.04 20.43
N HIS A 118 -3.98 7.91 20.71
CA HIS A 118 -4.75 8.94 21.42
C HIS A 118 -4.20 9.23 22.83
N LEU A 119 -3.56 8.26 23.47
CA LEU A 119 -2.93 8.41 24.79
C LEU A 119 -1.55 9.06 24.74
N ARG A 120 -1.03 9.43 23.56
CA ARG A 120 0.28 10.09 23.35
C ARG A 120 1.45 9.48 24.15
N PRO A 121 1.75 8.18 24.02
CA PRO A 121 2.87 7.55 24.74
C PRO A 121 4.26 7.99 24.26
N ALA A 122 4.37 8.68 23.11
CA ALA A 122 5.58 9.32 22.61
C ALA A 122 5.38 10.83 22.41
N PRO A 123 6.44 11.65 22.50
CA PRO A 123 6.34 13.11 22.32
C PRO A 123 5.99 13.52 20.88
N LEU A 124 6.39 12.70 19.90
CA LEU A 124 6.06 12.85 18.48
C LEU A 124 5.38 11.59 17.95
N GLN A 125 4.32 11.77 17.18
CA GLN A 125 3.60 10.68 16.53
C GLN A 125 3.44 10.93 15.03
N VAL A 126 3.76 9.91 14.23
CA VAL A 126 3.78 9.96 12.76
C VAL A 126 2.89 8.86 12.19
N ASN A 127 2.14 9.16 11.14
CA ASN A 127 1.33 8.21 10.39
C ASN A 127 1.87 8.04 8.95
N TYR A 128 1.78 6.83 8.37
CA TYR A 128 2.14 6.54 6.97
C TYR A 128 0.92 6.34 6.04
N LEU A 129 -0.29 6.18 6.58
CA LEU A 129 -1.52 5.91 5.83
C LEU A 129 -2.40 7.15 5.71
N ALA A 130 -3.68 7.02 5.33
CA ALA A 130 -4.60 8.17 5.21
C ALA A 130 -4.79 8.89 6.55
N THR A 131 -5.35 10.11 6.53
CA THR A 131 -5.56 10.90 7.75
C THR A 131 -6.27 10.10 8.84
N THR A 132 -5.78 10.26 10.07
CA THR A 132 -6.37 9.66 11.27
C THR A 132 -7.44 10.55 11.89
N GLY A 133 -7.47 11.85 11.60
CA GLY A 133 -8.37 12.79 12.29
C GLY A 133 -8.06 12.98 13.77
N LEU A 134 -7.00 12.37 14.31
CA LEU A 134 -6.60 12.50 15.71
C LEU A 134 -5.77 13.77 15.88
N ALA A 135 -6.18 14.63 16.82
CA ALA A 135 -5.36 15.78 17.25
C ALA A 135 -4.01 15.34 17.85
N GLN A 136 -3.91 14.07 18.23
CA GLN A 136 -2.73 13.43 18.79
C GLN A 136 -1.75 12.90 17.73
N MET A 137 -2.12 12.86 16.46
CA MET A 137 -1.20 12.49 15.39
C MET A 137 -0.55 13.76 14.83
N ASP A 138 0.74 13.96 15.06
CA ASP A 138 1.41 15.23 14.74
C ASP A 138 1.66 15.37 13.23
N TYR A 139 2.16 14.29 12.63
CA TYR A 139 2.69 14.30 11.28
C TYR A 139 2.20 13.11 10.48
N ARG A 140 2.20 13.29 9.16
CA ARG A 140 2.01 12.20 8.21
C ARG A 140 3.11 12.24 7.16
N PHE A 141 3.79 11.12 6.97
CA PHE A 141 4.79 10.97 5.91
C PHE A 141 4.11 10.63 4.60
N THR A 142 4.46 11.35 3.56
CA THR A 142 3.87 11.18 2.22
C THR A 142 4.83 11.63 1.12
N GLY A 143 4.39 11.56 -0.13
CA GLY A 143 5.12 12.02 -1.31
C GLY A 143 4.28 13.04 -2.07
N GLU A 144 4.95 13.94 -2.79
CA GLU A 144 4.29 14.99 -3.57
C GLU A 144 3.45 14.42 -4.74
N ASP A 145 3.81 13.23 -5.22
CA ASP A 145 3.06 12.46 -6.22
C ASP A 145 1.68 11.99 -5.73
N CYS A 146 1.57 11.65 -4.44
CA CYS A 146 0.30 11.27 -3.82
C CYS A 146 -0.46 12.46 -3.24
N ASP A 147 0.25 13.41 -2.63
CA ASP A 147 -0.29 14.57 -1.94
C ASP A 147 0.49 15.83 -2.37
N PRO A 148 0.18 16.42 -3.54
CA PRO A 148 0.81 17.65 -4.04
C PRO A 148 0.66 18.81 -3.07
N LEU A 149 1.64 19.72 -3.07
CA LEU A 149 1.63 20.87 -2.19
C LEU A 149 0.43 21.79 -2.47
N GLY A 150 -0.38 22.05 -1.45
CA GLY A 150 -1.52 22.98 -1.52
C GLY A 150 -2.82 22.36 -2.05
N GLU A 151 -2.80 21.12 -2.53
CA GLU A 151 -4.02 20.46 -3.03
C GLU A 151 -4.79 19.70 -1.96
N THR A 152 -4.08 19.00 -1.07
CA THR A 152 -4.68 18.04 -0.15
C THR A 152 -4.50 18.42 1.32
N ASP A 153 -3.65 19.40 1.65
CA ASP A 153 -3.31 19.77 3.03
C ASP A 153 -4.55 20.05 3.90
N ALA A 154 -5.59 20.68 3.33
CA ALA A 154 -6.82 21.02 4.06
C ALA A 154 -7.66 19.80 4.52
N VAL A 155 -7.43 18.59 3.98
CA VAL A 155 -8.18 17.39 4.38
C VAL A 155 -7.47 16.55 5.44
N TYR A 156 -6.25 16.91 5.83
CA TYR A 156 -5.47 16.17 6.83
C TYR A 156 -5.48 16.91 8.17
N SER A 157 -5.72 16.17 9.26
CA SER A 157 -5.48 16.67 10.62
C SER A 157 -3.99 16.76 10.95
N GLU A 158 -3.20 15.85 10.37
CA GLU A 158 -1.75 15.80 10.53
C GLU A 158 -1.05 16.84 9.65
N ARG A 159 0.12 17.32 10.10
CA ARG A 159 1.01 18.09 9.23
C ARG A 159 1.68 17.15 8.22
N LEU A 160 1.50 17.40 6.92
CA LEU A 160 2.11 16.59 5.87
C LEU A 160 3.62 16.85 5.77
N VAL A 161 4.40 15.78 5.86
CA VAL A 161 5.85 15.77 5.56
C VAL A 161 6.03 15.03 4.24
N ARG A 162 6.31 15.79 3.18
CA ARG A 162 6.52 15.28 1.83
C ARG A 162 8.00 14.86 1.69
N LEU A 163 8.23 13.55 1.64
CA LEU A 163 9.56 12.97 1.54
C LEU A 163 10.07 13.07 0.09
N PRO A 164 11.27 13.63 -0.13
CA PRO A 164 11.86 13.72 -1.47
C PRO A 164 11.97 12.34 -2.13
N GLY A 165 11.46 12.23 -3.37
CA GLY A 165 11.41 10.96 -4.10
C GLY A 165 10.34 9.96 -3.62
N GLY A 166 9.44 10.36 -2.73
CA GLY A 166 8.35 9.52 -2.26
C GLY A 166 8.64 8.79 -0.95
N PHE A 167 7.60 8.19 -0.38
CA PHE A 167 7.55 7.76 1.03
C PHE A 167 7.50 6.24 1.22
N TYR A 168 7.79 5.48 0.16
CA TYR A 168 7.76 4.03 0.19
C TYR A 168 8.78 3.43 -0.78
N ALA A 169 9.21 2.21 -0.45
CA ALA A 169 10.03 1.32 -1.24
C ALA A 169 9.48 -0.09 -1.08
N TRP A 170 9.30 -0.81 -2.17
CA TRP A 170 8.72 -2.13 -2.26
C TRP A 170 9.81 -3.20 -2.24
N ASN A 171 9.61 -4.25 -1.46
CA ASN A 171 10.41 -5.46 -1.43
C ASN A 171 9.79 -6.50 -2.38
N PRO A 172 10.33 -6.71 -3.59
CA PRO A 172 9.82 -7.71 -4.51
C PRO A 172 10.01 -9.13 -3.94
N PRO A 173 9.09 -10.07 -4.23
CA PRO A 173 9.30 -11.48 -3.89
C PRO A 173 10.52 -12.07 -4.61
N ALA A 174 11.42 -12.71 -3.87
CA ALA A 174 12.65 -13.30 -4.41
C ALA A 174 12.37 -14.47 -5.38
N ASP A 175 11.40 -15.33 -5.03
CA ASP A 175 11.10 -16.56 -5.78
C ASP A 175 10.01 -16.37 -6.84
N ALA A 176 9.99 -15.21 -7.49
CA ALA A 176 8.98 -14.90 -8.49
C ALA A 176 9.25 -15.65 -9.82
N PRO A 177 8.20 -16.18 -10.48
CA PRO A 177 8.36 -16.84 -11.78
C PRO A 177 8.90 -15.86 -12.84
N PRO A 178 9.54 -16.36 -13.91
CA PRO A 178 10.00 -15.53 -15.01
C PRO A 178 8.83 -14.79 -15.67
N VAL A 179 9.11 -13.62 -16.24
CA VAL A 179 8.09 -12.91 -17.04
C VAL A 179 7.81 -13.73 -18.31
N ALA A 180 6.57 -14.18 -18.46
CA ALA A 180 6.14 -14.89 -19.67
C ALA A 180 5.95 -13.92 -20.85
N ARG A 181 5.90 -14.45 -22.09
CA ARG A 181 5.42 -13.67 -23.25
C ARG A 181 3.95 -13.25 -23.05
N PRO A 182 3.45 -12.23 -23.78
CA PRO A 182 2.04 -11.83 -23.68
C PRO A 182 1.10 -13.03 -23.88
N PRO A 183 0.25 -13.37 -22.88
CA PRO A 183 -0.64 -14.53 -22.94
C PRO A 183 -1.56 -14.56 -24.17
N ALA A 184 -1.96 -13.40 -24.67
CA ALA A 184 -2.79 -13.29 -25.87
C ALA A 184 -2.17 -13.92 -27.12
N LEU A 185 -0.84 -14.00 -27.21
CA LEU A 185 -0.16 -14.67 -28.33
C LEU A 185 -0.41 -16.18 -28.37
N ALA A 186 -0.62 -16.80 -27.21
CA ALA A 186 -0.90 -18.23 -27.10
C ALA A 186 -2.40 -18.52 -27.15
N ASN A 187 -3.20 -17.68 -26.49
CA ASN A 187 -4.63 -17.94 -26.29
C ASN A 187 -5.52 -17.38 -27.42
N GLY A 188 -5.02 -16.44 -28.23
CA GLY A 188 -5.77 -15.78 -29.29
C GLY A 188 -6.77 -14.71 -28.79
N PHE A 189 -6.77 -14.37 -27.50
CA PHE A 189 -7.61 -13.33 -26.91
C PHE A 189 -6.87 -12.57 -25.80
N ILE A 190 -7.28 -11.32 -25.57
CA ILE A 190 -6.74 -10.48 -24.48
C ILE A 190 -7.36 -10.88 -23.14
N THR A 191 -6.53 -10.96 -22.11
CA THR A 191 -6.97 -11.15 -20.73
C THR A 191 -6.66 -9.92 -19.90
N PHE A 192 -7.69 -9.19 -19.50
CA PHE A 192 -7.59 -8.15 -18.47
C PHE A 192 -7.54 -8.79 -17.08
N GLY A 193 -6.92 -8.14 -16.10
CA GLY A 193 -6.89 -8.64 -14.73
C GLY A 193 -6.97 -7.57 -13.66
N SER A 194 -7.59 -7.88 -12.53
CA SER A 194 -7.50 -7.07 -11.31
C SER A 194 -7.43 -7.96 -10.09
N PHE A 195 -6.42 -7.70 -9.24
CA PHE A 195 -6.14 -8.48 -8.03
C PHE A 195 -6.45 -7.71 -6.74
N ASN A 196 -7.27 -6.67 -6.87
CA ASN A 196 -7.67 -5.80 -5.77
C ASN A 196 -8.80 -6.43 -4.94
N THR A 197 -8.91 -6.02 -3.67
CA THR A 197 -10.04 -6.43 -2.82
C THR A 197 -11.36 -5.99 -3.44
N LEU A 198 -12.41 -6.82 -3.33
CA LEU A 198 -13.72 -6.51 -3.93
C LEU A 198 -14.33 -5.19 -3.43
N SER A 199 -13.97 -4.74 -2.23
CA SER A 199 -14.39 -3.44 -1.70
C SER A 199 -13.94 -2.24 -2.54
N LYS A 200 -12.89 -2.39 -3.36
CA LYS A 200 -12.41 -1.37 -4.30
C LYS A 200 -13.15 -1.39 -5.64
N ILE A 201 -13.84 -2.49 -5.96
CA ILE A 201 -14.54 -2.68 -7.25
C ILE A 201 -15.98 -2.21 -7.08
N THR A 202 -16.20 -0.90 -7.12
CA THR A 202 -17.50 -0.23 -7.01
C THR A 202 -18.39 -0.49 -8.23
N GLU A 203 -19.65 -0.03 -8.22
CA GLU A 203 -20.50 -0.13 -9.43
C GLU A 203 -19.90 0.63 -10.60
N ASP A 204 -19.37 1.83 -10.39
CA ASP A 204 -18.73 2.63 -11.45
C ASP A 204 -17.55 1.91 -12.11
N VAL A 205 -16.77 1.15 -11.33
CA VAL A 205 -15.68 0.31 -11.85
C VAL A 205 -16.24 -0.82 -12.71
N VAL A 206 -17.29 -1.50 -12.24
CA VAL A 206 -17.94 -2.56 -13.02
C VAL A 206 -18.55 -2.00 -14.30
N ASP A 207 -19.20 -0.83 -14.25
CA ASP A 207 -19.73 -0.14 -15.43
C ASP A 207 -18.65 0.15 -16.46
N LEU A 208 -17.52 0.71 -16.02
CA LEU A 208 -16.39 1.02 -16.89
C LEU A 208 -15.76 -0.23 -17.50
N TRP A 209 -15.51 -1.25 -16.68
CA TRP A 209 -14.89 -2.49 -17.15
C TRP A 209 -15.84 -3.32 -18.03
N SER A 210 -17.14 -3.34 -17.75
CA SER A 210 -18.14 -3.92 -18.67
C SER A 210 -18.16 -3.20 -20.01
N ARG A 211 -18.07 -1.87 -20.02
CA ARG A 211 -17.94 -1.11 -21.26
C ARG A 211 -16.69 -1.49 -22.04
N LEU A 212 -15.53 -1.57 -21.37
CA LEU A 212 -14.28 -2.02 -21.98
C LEU A 212 -14.40 -3.43 -22.60
N LEU A 213 -14.99 -4.38 -21.88
CA LEU A 213 -15.19 -5.75 -22.37
C LEU A 213 -16.10 -5.80 -23.60
N ARG A 214 -17.09 -4.91 -23.71
CA ARG A 214 -17.92 -4.82 -24.94
C ARG A 214 -17.15 -4.19 -26.11
N GLU A 215 -16.32 -3.19 -25.84
CA GLU A 215 -15.51 -2.51 -26.86
C GLU A 215 -14.31 -3.33 -27.34
N VAL A 216 -13.88 -4.35 -26.57
CA VAL A 216 -12.85 -5.32 -26.97
C VAL A 216 -13.47 -6.72 -27.02
N PRO A 217 -14.13 -7.11 -28.14
CA PRO A 217 -14.76 -8.42 -28.27
C PRO A 217 -13.79 -9.58 -28.06
N GLY A 218 -14.27 -10.67 -27.46
CA GLY A 218 -13.46 -11.85 -27.16
C GLY A 218 -12.50 -11.73 -25.96
N SER A 219 -12.28 -10.52 -25.42
CA SER A 219 -11.43 -10.36 -24.24
C SER A 219 -12.02 -11.00 -22.99
N ARG A 220 -11.19 -11.40 -22.04
CA ARG A 220 -11.60 -11.94 -20.73
C ARG A 220 -11.19 -11.00 -19.61
N LEU A 221 -11.80 -11.15 -18.43
CA LEU A 221 -11.42 -10.46 -17.21
C LEU A 221 -11.23 -11.47 -16.07
N VAL A 222 -10.02 -11.48 -15.51
CA VAL A 222 -9.67 -12.20 -14.29
C VAL A 222 -9.85 -11.27 -13.09
N LEU A 223 -10.66 -11.66 -12.12
CA LEU A 223 -10.75 -10.99 -10.82
C LEU A 223 -10.27 -11.93 -9.74
N GLN A 224 -9.30 -11.49 -8.95
CA GLN A 224 -8.76 -12.27 -7.84
C GLN A 224 -8.91 -11.50 -6.53
N ALA A 225 -9.61 -12.11 -5.57
CA ALA A 225 -9.76 -11.57 -4.23
C ALA A 225 -10.09 -12.70 -3.25
N GLY A 226 -9.60 -12.60 -2.01
CA GLY A 226 -9.87 -13.61 -0.97
C GLY A 226 -11.36 -13.93 -0.81
N SER A 227 -12.21 -12.90 -0.85
CA SER A 227 -13.67 -13.03 -0.73
C SER A 227 -14.33 -13.79 -1.89
N LEU A 228 -13.70 -13.92 -3.06
CA LEU A 228 -14.25 -14.70 -4.18
C LEU A 228 -14.13 -16.21 -3.98
N GLY A 229 -13.43 -16.67 -2.92
CA GLY A 229 -13.50 -18.06 -2.47
C GLY A 229 -14.84 -18.44 -1.82
N ASN A 230 -15.73 -17.47 -1.59
CA ASN A 230 -17.09 -17.70 -1.11
C ASN A 230 -18.08 -17.66 -2.28
N ASP A 231 -18.89 -18.71 -2.42
CA ASP A 231 -19.83 -18.87 -3.55
C ASP A 231 -20.85 -17.72 -3.66
N TRP A 232 -21.34 -17.22 -2.53
CA TRP A 232 -22.29 -16.10 -2.54
C TRP A 232 -21.63 -14.82 -3.06
N MET A 233 -20.41 -14.51 -2.62
CA MET A 233 -19.64 -13.38 -3.13
C MET A 233 -19.29 -13.52 -4.61
N ARG A 234 -18.97 -14.74 -5.06
CA ARG A 234 -18.70 -15.06 -6.47
C ARG A 234 -19.97 -14.85 -7.32
N ALA A 235 -21.11 -15.41 -6.92
CA ALA A 235 -22.38 -15.25 -7.61
C ALA A 235 -22.83 -13.78 -7.66
N ARG A 236 -22.71 -13.05 -6.55
CA ARG A 236 -23.01 -11.62 -6.48
C ARG A 236 -22.12 -10.81 -7.41
N THR A 237 -20.81 -11.10 -7.44
CA THR A 237 -19.88 -10.40 -8.34
C THR A 237 -20.23 -10.66 -9.80
N LEU A 238 -20.50 -11.92 -10.14
CA LEU A 238 -20.89 -12.31 -11.49
C LEU A 238 -22.17 -11.60 -11.96
N ALA A 239 -23.20 -11.56 -11.11
CA ALA A 239 -24.48 -10.91 -11.41
C ALA A 239 -24.31 -9.43 -11.80
N ARG A 240 -23.38 -8.71 -11.18
CA ARG A 240 -23.10 -7.29 -11.50
C ARG A 240 -22.66 -7.10 -12.96
N PHE A 241 -21.88 -8.02 -13.51
CA PHE A 241 -21.43 -7.99 -14.89
C PHE A 241 -22.49 -8.54 -15.87
N ILE A 242 -23.23 -9.58 -15.48
CA ILE A 242 -24.33 -10.15 -16.30
C ILE A 242 -25.38 -9.10 -16.61
N VAL A 243 -25.81 -8.32 -15.61
CA VAL A 243 -26.81 -7.24 -15.79
C VAL A 243 -26.32 -6.17 -16.77
N ARG A 244 -25.00 -6.07 -16.98
CA ARG A 244 -24.36 -5.19 -17.97
C ARG A 244 -24.09 -5.92 -19.30
N GLY A 245 -24.69 -7.07 -19.53
CA GLY A 245 -24.59 -7.82 -20.79
C GLY A 245 -23.23 -8.47 -21.03
N ILE A 246 -22.46 -8.76 -19.98
CA ILE A 246 -21.22 -9.52 -20.10
C ILE A 246 -21.51 -11.00 -19.90
N ASP A 247 -21.13 -11.81 -20.89
CA ASP A 247 -21.18 -13.26 -20.81
C ASP A 247 -20.32 -13.76 -19.64
N PRO A 248 -20.89 -14.52 -18.68
CA PRO A 248 -20.16 -15.18 -17.61
C PRO A 248 -18.91 -15.94 -18.04
N ALA A 249 -18.90 -16.53 -19.24
CA ALA A 249 -17.75 -17.27 -19.76
C ALA A 249 -16.51 -16.39 -20.01
N ARG A 250 -16.68 -15.06 -20.02
CA ARG A 250 -15.58 -14.08 -20.12
C ARG A 250 -15.00 -13.67 -18.77
N LEU A 251 -15.51 -14.21 -17.66
CA LEU A 251 -15.14 -13.80 -16.30
C LEU A 251 -14.55 -14.97 -15.52
N ASP A 252 -13.30 -14.82 -15.10
CA ASP A 252 -12.58 -15.78 -14.28
C ASP A 252 -12.45 -15.23 -12.85
N LEU A 253 -13.30 -15.70 -11.94
CA LEU A 253 -13.35 -15.24 -10.55
C LEU A 253 -12.58 -16.19 -9.64
N LEU A 254 -11.45 -15.72 -9.09
CA LEU A 254 -10.49 -16.51 -8.33
C LEU A 254 -10.46 -16.08 -6.85
N GLY A 255 -10.48 -17.06 -5.95
CA GLY A 255 -10.46 -16.86 -4.49
C GLY A 255 -9.09 -16.48 -3.92
N GLY A 256 -8.94 -16.69 -2.61
CA GLY A 256 -7.65 -16.56 -1.92
C GLY A 256 -6.64 -17.60 -2.42
N MET A 257 -5.39 -17.21 -2.56
CA MET A 257 -4.30 -18.04 -3.05
C MET A 257 -2.99 -17.67 -2.37
N SER A 258 -1.99 -18.54 -2.47
CA SER A 258 -0.62 -18.24 -2.02
C SER A 258 0.00 -17.13 -2.86
N LEU A 259 1.10 -16.54 -2.35
CA LEU A 259 1.84 -15.50 -3.09
C LEU A 259 2.35 -16.02 -4.44
N PHE A 260 2.86 -17.25 -4.48
CA PHE A 260 3.39 -17.85 -5.71
C PHE A 260 2.29 -18.03 -6.77
N GLU A 261 1.13 -18.58 -6.38
CA GLU A 261 -0.02 -18.72 -7.28
C GLU A 261 -0.51 -17.35 -7.77
N HIS A 262 -0.52 -16.33 -6.91
CA HIS A 262 -0.89 -14.97 -7.30
C HIS A 262 0.05 -14.39 -8.36
N LEU A 263 1.37 -14.60 -8.21
CA LEU A 263 2.36 -14.18 -9.19
C LEU A 263 2.18 -14.92 -10.52
N ASP A 264 1.90 -16.23 -10.48
CA ASP A 264 1.60 -17.02 -11.68
C ASP A 264 0.37 -16.47 -12.42
N VAL A 265 -0.72 -16.17 -11.71
CA VAL A 265 -1.93 -15.58 -12.33
C VAL A 265 -1.65 -14.19 -12.87
N CYS A 266 -0.83 -13.36 -12.21
CA CYS A 266 -0.36 -12.09 -12.77
C CYS A 266 0.42 -12.29 -14.09
N GLY A 267 1.17 -13.39 -14.19
CA GLY A 267 1.84 -13.82 -15.41
C GLY A 267 0.89 -14.25 -16.55
N ARG A 268 -0.39 -14.47 -16.26
CA ARG A 268 -1.41 -14.96 -17.21
C ARG A 268 -2.36 -13.88 -17.73
N ILE A 269 -2.17 -12.62 -17.31
CA ILE A 269 -2.93 -11.47 -17.83
C ILE A 269 -2.07 -10.65 -18.80
N ASP A 270 -2.73 -9.97 -19.74
CA ASP A 270 -2.11 -9.08 -20.71
C ASP A 270 -2.09 -7.62 -20.23
N VAL A 271 -3.13 -7.18 -19.52
CA VAL A 271 -3.28 -5.80 -19.02
C VAL A 271 -3.93 -5.82 -17.65
N ALA A 272 -3.31 -5.15 -16.68
CA ALA A 272 -3.86 -4.98 -15.35
C ALA A 272 -4.76 -3.73 -15.30
N LEU A 273 -5.98 -3.91 -14.77
CA LEU A 273 -6.97 -2.86 -14.58
C LEU A 273 -7.00 -2.45 -13.11
N ASP A 274 -6.63 -1.20 -12.85
CA ASP A 274 -6.68 -0.62 -11.52
C ASP A 274 -8.07 -0.02 -11.23
N PRO A 275 -8.73 -0.37 -10.11
CA PRO A 275 -10.02 0.20 -9.76
C PRO A 275 -9.88 1.65 -9.28
N PHE A 276 -11.02 2.34 -9.22
CA PHE A 276 -11.15 3.70 -8.70
C PHE A 276 -12.46 3.81 -7.90
N PRO A 277 -12.61 4.75 -6.96
CA PRO A 277 -11.66 5.81 -6.58
C PRO A 277 -10.54 5.32 -5.65
N TRP A 278 -10.48 4.04 -5.30
CA TRP A 278 -9.39 3.50 -4.49
C TRP A 278 -8.55 2.54 -5.33
N GLY A 279 -7.35 2.99 -5.70
CA GLY A 279 -6.44 2.23 -6.55
C GLY A 279 -5.66 1.12 -5.83
N GLY A 280 -4.87 0.41 -6.60
CA GLY A 280 -3.86 -0.52 -6.14
C GLY A 280 -2.70 0.17 -5.45
N HIS A 281 -1.80 -0.67 -4.95
CA HIS A 281 -0.47 -0.26 -4.52
C HIS A 281 0.45 -1.48 -4.67
N THR A 282 0.34 -2.45 -3.76
CA THR A 282 1.04 -3.74 -3.88
C THR A 282 0.65 -4.49 -5.16
N THR A 283 -0.65 -4.52 -5.48
CA THR A 283 -1.16 -5.18 -6.70
C THR A 283 -0.61 -4.56 -7.97
N THR A 284 -0.43 -3.24 -7.99
CA THR A 284 0.20 -2.49 -9.08
C THR A 284 1.67 -2.88 -9.21
N CYS A 285 2.44 -2.85 -8.12
CA CYS A 285 3.84 -3.31 -8.12
C CYS A 285 3.95 -4.76 -8.60
N THR A 286 3.09 -5.66 -8.12
CA THR A 286 3.11 -7.07 -8.52
C THR A 286 2.78 -7.27 -10.00
N ALA A 287 1.78 -6.56 -10.53
CA ALA A 287 1.43 -6.64 -11.95
C ALA A 287 2.59 -6.19 -12.85
N LEU A 288 3.18 -5.03 -12.54
CA LEU A 288 4.35 -4.50 -13.23
C LEU A 288 5.55 -5.44 -13.13
N PHE A 289 5.78 -6.00 -11.94
CA PHE A 289 6.84 -6.97 -11.68
C PHE A 289 6.64 -8.29 -12.46
N MET A 290 5.39 -8.68 -12.73
CA MET A 290 5.06 -9.81 -13.59
C MET A 290 4.91 -9.42 -15.08
N GLY A 291 5.28 -8.18 -15.43
CA GLY A 291 5.31 -7.67 -16.80
C GLY A 291 3.94 -7.31 -17.38
N ALA A 292 2.88 -7.23 -16.56
CA ALA A 292 1.58 -6.77 -17.02
C ALA A 292 1.51 -5.24 -16.92
N PRO A 293 1.37 -4.50 -18.04
CA PRO A 293 1.13 -3.06 -17.99
C PRO A 293 -0.15 -2.75 -17.22
N VAL A 294 -0.12 -1.69 -16.41
CA VAL A 294 -1.23 -1.27 -15.56
C VAL A 294 -1.81 0.03 -16.11
N VAL A 295 -3.14 0.11 -16.23
CA VAL A 295 -3.86 1.37 -16.43
C VAL A 295 -4.55 1.77 -15.12
N THR A 296 -4.46 3.04 -14.77
CA THR A 296 -5.10 3.61 -13.56
C THR A 296 -5.79 4.93 -13.85
N LEU A 297 -6.73 5.33 -12.99
CA LEU A 297 -7.41 6.62 -13.04
C LEU A 297 -6.95 7.48 -11.85
N ARG A 298 -6.22 8.56 -12.14
CA ARG A 298 -5.78 9.52 -11.11
C ARG A 298 -7.01 10.22 -10.53
N GLY A 299 -7.16 10.14 -9.21
CA GLY A 299 -8.17 10.92 -8.50
C GLY A 299 -7.58 12.09 -7.71
N ARG A 300 -8.36 12.61 -6.76
CA ARG A 300 -8.04 13.80 -5.96
C ARG A 300 -7.57 13.51 -4.53
N ARG A 301 -7.56 12.24 -4.13
CA ARG A 301 -7.19 11.78 -2.78
C ARG A 301 -5.96 10.88 -2.87
N MET A 302 -5.16 10.79 -1.81
CA MET A 302 -3.99 9.90 -1.78
C MET A 302 -4.32 8.45 -2.20
N ALA A 303 -5.43 7.88 -1.67
CA ALA A 303 -5.83 6.51 -2.01
C ALA A 303 -6.15 6.30 -3.50
N SER A 304 -6.46 7.38 -4.22
CA SER A 304 -6.71 7.41 -5.67
C SER A 304 -5.47 7.75 -6.50
N ARG A 305 -4.32 7.95 -5.85
CA ARG A 305 -3.05 8.36 -6.47
C ARG A 305 -1.90 7.37 -6.25
N MET A 306 -2.09 6.32 -5.45
CA MET A 306 -1.02 5.33 -5.17
C MET A 306 -0.52 4.62 -6.43
N SER A 307 -1.39 4.03 -7.26
CA SER A 307 -0.96 3.43 -8.53
C SER A 307 -0.39 4.44 -9.50
N ALA A 308 -0.98 5.64 -9.56
CA ALA A 308 -0.48 6.74 -10.40
C ALA A 308 0.93 7.16 -9.99
N SER A 309 1.21 7.21 -8.68
CA SER A 309 2.53 7.48 -8.10
C SER A 309 3.56 6.41 -8.52
N VAL A 310 3.20 5.13 -8.46
CA VAL A 310 4.07 4.04 -8.94
C VAL A 310 4.39 4.21 -10.43
N LEU A 311 3.38 4.43 -11.27
CA LEU A 311 3.57 4.60 -12.71
C LEU A 311 4.39 5.85 -13.03
N HIS A 312 4.10 6.98 -12.40
CA HIS A 312 4.84 8.23 -12.57
C HIS A 312 6.33 8.06 -12.24
N ARG A 313 6.65 7.40 -11.12
CA ARG A 313 8.04 7.13 -10.71
C ARG A 313 8.78 6.16 -11.64
N MET A 314 8.06 5.38 -12.44
CA MET A 314 8.62 4.56 -13.52
C MET A 314 8.68 5.28 -14.88
N GLY A 315 8.26 6.54 -14.97
CA GLY A 315 8.16 7.28 -16.24
C GLY A 315 7.01 6.80 -17.14
N LEU A 316 5.98 6.19 -16.55
CA LEU A 316 4.86 5.57 -17.24
C LEU A 316 3.57 6.44 -17.21
N ASP A 317 3.73 7.76 -17.27
CA ASP A 317 2.60 8.72 -17.21
C ASP A 317 1.56 8.50 -18.32
N ALA A 318 1.95 7.94 -19.46
CA ALA A 318 1.04 7.58 -20.56
C ALA A 318 -0.03 6.54 -20.17
N TRP A 319 0.15 5.83 -19.05
CA TRP A 319 -0.79 4.82 -18.54
C TRP A 319 -1.65 5.33 -17.36
N ILE A 320 -1.56 6.62 -17.07
CA ILE A 320 -2.35 7.31 -16.04
C ILE A 320 -3.45 8.12 -16.74
N ALA A 321 -4.71 7.70 -16.55
CA ALA A 321 -5.85 8.44 -17.03
C ALA A 321 -6.24 9.57 -16.06
N GLU A 322 -6.77 10.67 -16.57
CA GLU A 322 -7.39 11.76 -15.78
C GLU A 322 -8.93 11.71 -15.86
N THR A 323 -9.48 10.90 -16.78
CA THR A 323 -10.93 10.69 -16.93
C THR A 323 -11.26 9.23 -17.22
N PRO A 324 -12.50 8.77 -16.92
CA PRO A 324 -12.94 7.43 -17.30
C PRO A 324 -12.86 7.15 -18.82
N ALA A 325 -13.06 8.17 -19.67
CA ALA A 325 -12.92 8.03 -21.11
C ALA A 325 -11.47 7.74 -21.51
N GLN A 326 -10.51 8.51 -20.98
CA GLN A 326 -9.08 8.26 -21.20
C GLN A 326 -8.64 6.89 -20.65
N TYR A 327 -9.20 6.44 -19.53
CA TYR A 327 -8.93 5.10 -18.99
C TYR A 327 -9.31 4.03 -20.02
N LEU A 328 -10.48 4.13 -20.65
CA LEU A 328 -10.92 3.21 -21.71
C LEU A 328 -10.01 3.29 -22.93
N ASP A 329 -9.62 4.49 -23.35
CA ASP A 329 -8.73 4.69 -24.50
C ASP A 329 -7.36 4.03 -24.29
N ILE A 330 -6.78 4.24 -23.10
CA ILE A 330 -5.52 3.60 -22.70
C ILE A 330 -5.67 2.08 -22.66
N ALA A 331 -6.71 1.57 -21.99
CA ALA A 331 -6.92 0.14 -21.86
C ALA A 331 -7.12 -0.53 -23.23
N ARG A 332 -7.83 0.13 -24.16
CA ARG A 332 -8.00 -0.35 -25.54
C ARG A 332 -6.71 -0.32 -26.32
N ARG A 333 -5.92 0.76 -26.23
CA ARG A 333 -4.60 0.84 -26.88
C ARG A 333 -3.71 -0.30 -26.41
N LEU A 334 -3.61 -0.50 -25.10
CA LEU A 334 -2.86 -1.61 -24.53
C LEU A 334 -3.42 -2.96 -25.00
N ALA A 335 -4.74 -3.12 -25.13
CA ALA A 335 -5.34 -4.39 -25.59
C ALA A 335 -5.14 -4.68 -27.09
N LEU A 336 -5.09 -3.66 -27.95
CA LEU A 336 -5.04 -3.85 -29.40
C LEU A 336 -3.60 -3.87 -29.95
N ASP A 337 -2.66 -3.20 -29.28
CA ASP A 337 -1.27 -3.09 -29.72
C ASP A 337 -0.39 -4.20 -29.11
N VAL A 338 -0.20 -5.28 -29.86
CA VAL A 338 0.52 -6.48 -29.43
C VAL A 338 2.01 -6.20 -29.23
N ASP A 339 2.62 -5.44 -30.13
CA ASP A 339 4.06 -5.14 -30.10
C ASP A 339 4.40 -4.24 -28.92
N LEU A 340 3.59 -3.20 -28.68
CA LEU A 340 3.68 -2.37 -27.48
C LEU A 340 3.58 -3.22 -26.20
N ARG A 341 2.61 -4.14 -26.11
CA ARG A 341 2.50 -5.02 -24.93
C ARG A 341 3.73 -5.91 -24.76
N ALA A 342 4.25 -6.46 -25.85
CA ALA A 342 5.43 -7.33 -25.80
C ALA A 342 6.67 -6.57 -25.31
N GLU A 343 6.88 -5.36 -25.84
CA GLU A 343 7.95 -4.45 -25.42
C GLU A 343 7.83 -4.11 -23.92
N LEU A 344 6.68 -3.56 -23.50
CA LEU A 344 6.41 -3.21 -22.10
C LEU A 344 6.62 -4.42 -21.18
N ARG A 345 6.12 -5.59 -21.55
CA ARG A 345 6.24 -6.81 -20.75
C ARG A 345 7.69 -7.24 -20.57
N SER A 346 8.52 -7.11 -21.61
CA SER A 346 9.94 -7.47 -21.55
C SER A 346 10.77 -6.54 -20.66
N MET A 347 10.36 -5.27 -20.50
CA MET A 347 11.17 -4.25 -19.83
C MET A 347 10.71 -3.93 -18.40
N GLN A 348 9.41 -4.04 -18.10
CA GLN A 348 8.82 -3.50 -16.87
C GLN A 348 9.42 -4.04 -15.57
N ARG A 349 9.72 -5.34 -15.48
CA ARG A 349 10.35 -5.92 -14.28
C ARG A 349 11.72 -5.27 -14.02
N ALA A 350 12.55 -5.18 -15.04
CA ALA A 350 13.89 -4.59 -14.92
C ALA A 350 13.80 -3.09 -14.60
N ALA A 351 12.89 -2.36 -15.26
CA ALA A 351 12.67 -0.95 -14.99
C ALA A 351 12.19 -0.69 -13.54
N LEU A 352 11.27 -1.51 -13.02
CA LEU A 352 10.80 -1.40 -11.64
C LEU A 352 11.94 -1.65 -10.63
N LEU A 353 12.72 -2.72 -10.84
CA LEU A 353 13.86 -3.05 -9.97
C LEU A 353 15.00 -2.01 -10.01
N ALA A 354 15.15 -1.30 -11.12
CA ALA A 354 16.13 -0.23 -11.28
C ALA A 354 15.63 1.13 -10.77
N SER A 355 14.34 1.26 -10.47
CA SER A 355 13.74 2.51 -10.00
C SER A 355 13.95 2.71 -8.50
N ASP A 356 13.68 3.94 -8.05
CA ASP A 356 13.70 4.29 -6.64
C ASP A 356 12.57 3.62 -5.82
N LEU A 357 11.62 2.96 -6.49
CA LEU A 357 10.52 2.22 -5.88
C LEU A 357 10.98 0.96 -5.16
N THR A 358 12.21 0.49 -5.37
CA THR A 358 12.80 -0.66 -4.65
C THR A 358 14.06 -0.28 -3.86
N ASP A 359 14.38 1.01 -3.77
CA ASP A 359 15.57 1.51 -3.07
C ASP A 359 15.29 1.79 -1.58
N GLY A 360 15.52 0.78 -0.75
CA GLY A 360 15.39 0.87 0.70
C GLY A 360 16.43 1.79 1.36
N HIS A 361 17.65 1.90 0.81
CA HIS A 361 18.70 2.77 1.36
C HIS A 361 18.34 4.25 1.18
N ARG A 362 17.84 4.62 0.01
CA ARG A 362 17.32 5.96 -0.23
C ARG A 362 16.14 6.27 0.68
N LEU A 363 15.19 5.34 0.81
CA LEU A 363 14.03 5.54 1.69
C LEU A 363 14.46 5.76 3.15
N ALA A 364 15.38 4.94 3.67
CA ALA A 364 15.89 5.11 5.03
C ALA A 364 16.51 6.49 5.24
N ARG A 365 17.40 6.93 4.34
CA ARG A 365 18.04 8.26 4.42
C ARG A 365 17.04 9.41 4.46
N VAL A 366 16.01 9.40 3.60
CA VAL A 366 15.02 10.50 3.57
C VAL A 366 14.10 10.47 4.78
N VAL A 367 13.76 9.29 5.28
CA VAL A 367 12.96 9.11 6.50
C VAL A 367 13.74 9.55 7.74
N GLU A 368 15.02 9.20 7.83
CA GLU A 368 15.92 9.62 8.92
C GLU A 368 16.15 11.12 8.95
N ALA A 369 16.39 11.73 7.78
CA ALA A 369 16.47 13.18 7.67
C ALA A 369 15.18 13.85 8.13
N ALA A 370 14.01 13.28 7.81
CA ALA A 370 12.73 13.79 8.30
C ALA A 370 12.59 13.63 9.82
N TYR A 371 12.93 12.46 10.40
CA TYR A 371 12.94 12.27 11.85
C TYR A 371 13.86 13.27 12.56
N GLN A 372 15.06 13.49 12.03
CA GLN A 372 16.01 14.46 12.55
C GLN A 372 15.43 15.88 12.52
N ALA A 373 14.90 16.32 11.38
CA ALA A 373 14.31 17.64 11.23
C ALA A 373 13.11 17.87 12.16
N LEU A 374 12.25 16.85 12.32
CA LEU A 374 11.16 16.89 13.28
C LEU A 374 11.69 17.00 14.72
N TRP A 375 12.69 16.20 15.06
CA TRP A 375 13.28 16.20 16.40
C TRP A 375 13.90 17.55 16.76
N ASP A 376 14.73 18.11 15.88
CA ASP A 376 15.41 19.39 16.10
C ASP A 376 14.43 20.56 16.19
N HIS A 377 13.38 20.55 15.35
CA HIS A 377 12.33 21.56 15.39
C HIS A 377 11.63 21.60 16.76
N HIS A 378 11.31 20.43 17.34
CA HIS A 378 10.64 20.36 18.65
C HIS A 378 11.59 20.47 19.84
N ALA A 379 12.89 20.21 19.66
CA ALA A 379 13.89 20.42 20.71
C ALA A 379 14.30 21.90 20.84
N GLY A 380 14.10 22.70 19.78
CA GLY A 380 14.37 24.14 19.77
C GLY A 380 13.18 25.03 20.18
N MET A 381 11.97 24.46 20.34
CA MET A 381 10.80 25.13 20.92
C MET A 381 10.74 24.89 22.42
#